data_AF-A0A6A4GZF0-F1
#
_entry.id   AF-A0A6A4GZF0-F1
#
_cell.length_a   1.000
_cell.length_b   1.000
_cell.length_c   1.000
_cell.angle_alpha   90.00
_cell.angle_beta   90.00
_cell.angle_gamma   90.00
#
_symmetry.space_group_name_H-M   'P 1'
#
loop_
_entity.id
_entity.type
_entity.pdbx_description
1 polymer ?
#
loop_
_entity_poly.entity_id
_entity_poly.type
_entity_poly.pdbx_seq_one_letter_code
_entity_poly.pdbx_strand_id
1 'polypeptide(L)' 'VLAQCAQGVHDPETKYGMCGIITAVCLFPIGLICLFTDRKRKCARCGVPL' A
#
# COMPACT_ATOMS: atom_id res chain seq x y z
N VAL A 1 9.45 -19.71 -5.79
CA VAL A 1 9.34 -18.29 -5.35
C VAL A 1 8.41 -18.14 -4.13
N LEU A 2 7.29 -18.86 -4.04
CA LEU A 2 6.39 -18.84 -2.87
C LEU A 2 6.96 -19.46 -1.57
N ALA A 3 8.05 -20.24 -1.66
CA ALA A 3 8.65 -20.91 -0.49
C ALA A 3 9.09 -19.94 0.61
N GLN A 4 9.59 -18.75 0.26
CA GLN A 4 10.02 -17.74 1.23
C GLN A 4 8.82 -17.09 1.95
N CYS A 5 7.70 -16.87 1.25
CA CYS A 5 6.46 -16.40 1.87
C CYS A 5 5.90 -17.44 2.87
N ALA A 6 6.06 -18.74 2.60
CA ALA A 6 5.65 -19.80 3.53
C ALA A 6 6.55 -19.90 4.79
N GLN A 7 7.78 -19.40 4.71
CA GLN A 7 8.70 -19.28 5.86
C GLN A 7 8.50 -17.98 6.66
N GLY A 8 7.48 -17.18 6.35
CA GLY A 8 7.23 -15.89 6.99
C GLY A 8 8.12 -14.75 6.49
N VAL A 9 8.94 -15.01 5.47
CA VAL A 9 9.80 -13.98 4.84
C VAL A 9 8.99 -13.34 3.71
N HIS A 10 8.27 -12.27 4.05
CA HIS A 10 7.51 -11.48 3.10
C HIS A 10 8.29 -10.25 2.67
N ASP A 11 8.43 -10.06 1.35
CA ASP A 11 8.96 -8.83 0.75
C ASP A 11 7.90 -7.73 0.77
N PRO A 12 8.02 -6.66 1.58
CA PRO A 12 7.01 -5.62 1.67
C PRO A 12 7.03 -4.71 0.44
N GLU A 13 5.90 -4.59 -0.23
CA GLU A 13 5.66 -3.62 -1.30
C GLU A 13 4.62 -2.59 -0.85
N THR A 14 4.99 -1.32 -0.91
CA THR A 14 4.08 -0.20 -0.62
C THR A 14 3.50 0.31 -1.94
N LYS A 15 2.19 0.17 -2.14
CA LYS A 15 1.47 0.83 -3.23
C LYS A 15 0.61 1.97 -2.70
N TYR A 16 0.68 3.10 -3.39
CA TYR A 16 -0.19 4.25 -3.15
C TYR A 16 -1.38 4.17 -4.09
N GLY A 17 -2.59 4.29 -3.56
CA GLY A 17 -3.79 4.40 -4.40
C GLY A 17 -3.74 5.69 -5.22
N MET A 18 -3.79 5.56 -6.56
CA MET A 18 -3.86 6.72 -7.46
C MET A 18 -5.04 7.65 -7.11
N CYS A 19 -6.19 7.09 -6.72
CA CYS A 19 -7.32 7.88 -6.23
C CYS A 19 -6.95 8.74 -5.01
N GLY A 20 -6.21 8.20 -4.04
CA GLY A 20 -5.78 8.97 -2.87
C GLY A 20 -4.90 10.16 -3.24
N ILE A 21 -4.04 10.00 -4.25
CA ILE A 21 -3.14 11.08 -4.72
C ILE A 21 -3.97 12.17 -5.41
N ILE A 22 -4.90 11.77 -6.29
CA ILE A 22 -5.78 12.69 -7.00
C ILE A 22 -6.67 13.47 -6.01
N THR A 23 -7.26 12.78 -5.02
CA THR A 23 -8.08 13.41 -3.99
C THR A 23 -7.25 14.31 -3.05
N ALA A 24 -5.99 13.96 -2.77
CA ALA A 24 -5.09 14.82 -2.00
C ALA A 24 -4.83 16.18 -2.66
N VAL A 25 -4.68 16.18 -3.99
CA VAL A 25 -4.47 17.41 -4.76
C VAL A 25 -5.75 18.23 -4.88
N CYS A 26 -6.89 17.58 -5.17
CA CYS A 26 -8.17 18.28 -5.36
C CYS A 26 -8.83 18.74 -4.05
N LEU A 27 -8.58 18.05 -2.93
CA LEU A 27 -9.33 18.20 -1.68
C LEU A 27 -8.39 18.50 -0.49
N PHE A 28 -7.53 19.49 -0.64
CA PHE A 28 -6.66 19.94 0.44
C PHE A 28 -7.50 20.53 1.59
N PRO A 29 -7.29 20.18 2.89
CA PRO A 29 -6.26 19.30 3.49
C PRO A 29 -6.70 17.84 3.74
N ILE A 30 -7.99 17.53 3.59
CA ILE A 30 -8.60 16.24 3.95
C ILE A 30 -8.04 15.09 3.09
N GLY A 31 -7.84 15.35 1.79
CA GLY A 31 -7.32 14.35 0.88
C GLY A 31 -5.89 13.90 1.21
N LEU A 32 -5.08 14.76 1.84
CA LEU A 32 -3.71 14.43 2.25
C LEU A 32 -3.71 13.42 3.40
N ILE A 33 -4.63 13.56 4.37
CA ILE A 33 -4.80 12.60 5.47
C ILE A 33 -5.29 11.25 4.94
N CYS A 34 -6.24 11.26 3.99
CA CYS A 34 -6.69 10.04 3.32
C CYS A 34 -5.56 9.35 2.54
N LEU A 35 -4.70 10.10 1.86
CA LEU A 35 -3.56 9.54 1.12
C LEU A 35 -2.56 8.83 2.05
N PHE A 36 -2.26 9.41 3.22
CA PHE A 36 -1.37 8.78 4.20
C PHE A 36 -1.97 7.51 4.80
N THR A 37 -3.31 7.46 4.90
CA THR A 37 -4.08 6.32 5.42
C THR A 37 -4.22 5.21 4.37
N ASP A 38 -4.36 5.53 3.08
CA ASP A 38 -4.44 4.55 1.99
C ASP A 38 -3.08 3.99 1.56
N ARG A 39 -2.14 3.84 2.52
CA ARG A 39 -0.89 3.12 2.28
C ARG A 39 -1.14 1.64 2.53
N LYS A 40 -1.44 0.91 1.45
CA LYS A 40 -1.61 -0.55 1.52
C LYS A 40 -0.24 -1.21 1.39
N ARG A 41 0.25 -1.78 2.50
CA ARG A 41 1.43 -2.65 2.52
C ARG A 41 0.99 -4.06 2.16
N LYS A 42 1.56 -4.62 1.11
CA LYS A 42 1.25 -5.98 0.66
C LYS A 42 2.55 -6.66 0.30
N CYS A 43 2.64 -7.97 0.46
CA CYS A 43 3.82 -8.67 0.00
C CYS A 43 3.88 -8.67 -1.54
N ALA A 44 5.01 -8.26 -2.13
CA ALA A 44 5.23 -8.23 -3.58
C ALA A 44 4.98 -9.59 -4.26
N ARG A 45 5.21 -10.67 -3.51
CA ARG A 45 5.31 -12.03 -4.05
C ARG A 45 4.05 -12.86 -3.84
N CYS A 46 3.37 -12.70 -2.71
CA CYS A 46 2.13 -13.44 -2.41
C CYS A 46 0.89 -12.55 -2.32
N GLY A 47 1.02 -11.22 -2.34
CA GLY A 47 -0.11 -10.29 -2.34
C GLY A 47 -0.86 -10.16 -1.00
N VAL A 48 -0.46 -10.90 0.03
CA VAL A 48 -1.05 -10.86 1.37
C VAL A 48 -0.74 -9.49 2.01
N PRO A 49 -1.72 -8.82 2.64
CA PRO A 49 -1.47 -7.59 3.38
C PRO A 49 -0.50 -7.85 4.55
N LEU A 50 0.47 -6.95 4.71
CA LEU A 50 1.51 -6.98 5.75
C LEU A 50 1.18 -5.98 6.86
#